data_AF-A0A2E3BZT3-F1
#
_entry.id   AF-A0A2E3BZT3-F1
#
_cell.length_a   1.000
_cell.length_b   1.000
_cell.length_c   1.000
_cell.angle_alpha   90.00
_cell.angle_beta   90.00
_cell.angle_gamma   90.00
#
_symmetry.space_group_name_H-M   'P 1'
#
loop_
_entity.id
_entity.type
_entity.pdbx_description
1 polymer ?
#
loop_
_entity_poly.entity_id
_entity_poly.type
_entity_poly.pdbx_seq_one_letter_code
_entity_poly.pdbx_strand_id
1 'polypeptide(L)'
;MKTTIKFDKPKFIPTIEDVNYVADLGFNKKTSSEWVKSVNPNYLYEIINPKDECVYYLKRNHLKRAQIIGRAICNNPYKPVILLDGHGRILYWILRYVNQYRPRIINKIRFFIPEIDIVAHEYHKLFFPSSCVCRFMDIKDMIEMLASQKPIIYANFCSIGGKEGIREMGKVIKECNIKNLLLSFSTRNIKNIGQMVSQNFRNYRCNKVLNINEKFCTYEIINKIS
;
A
#
# COMPACT_ATOMS: atom_id res chain seq x y z
N MET A 1 9.64 -26.14 -5.01
CA MET A 1 10.26 -24.94 -5.61
C MET A 1 9.74 -23.72 -4.86
N LYS A 2 10.62 -22.91 -4.23
CA LYS A 2 10.24 -21.60 -3.69
C LYS A 2 10.12 -20.63 -4.87
N THR A 3 8.89 -20.30 -5.25
CA THR A 3 8.64 -19.26 -6.27
C THR A 3 8.98 -17.91 -5.65
N THR A 4 10.18 -17.38 -5.94
CA THR A 4 10.53 -16.01 -5.57
C THR A 4 9.74 -15.08 -6.47
N ILE A 5 8.81 -14.30 -5.92
CA ILE A 5 8.04 -13.35 -6.72
C ILE A 5 8.87 -12.08 -6.82
N LYS A 6 9.78 -12.06 -7.80
CA LYS A 6 10.56 -10.86 -8.12
C LYS A 6 9.66 -9.88 -8.85
N PHE A 7 9.08 -8.95 -8.10
CA PHE A 7 8.44 -7.77 -8.70
C PHE A 7 9.52 -6.85 -9.28
N ASP A 8 9.23 -6.23 -10.43
CA ASP A 8 10.09 -5.20 -11.01
C ASP A 8 10.48 -4.17 -9.94
N LYS A 9 11.75 -3.76 -9.94
CA LYS A 9 12.26 -2.75 -9.00
C LYS A 9 11.35 -1.52 -9.03
N PRO A 10 10.90 -0.99 -7.87
CA PRO A 10 10.11 0.23 -7.84
C PRO A 10 10.89 1.37 -8.53
N LYS A 11 10.18 2.21 -9.29
CA LYS A 11 10.75 3.37 -10.02
C LYS A 11 11.39 4.44 -9.12
N PHE A 12 11.29 4.29 -7.80
CA PHE A 12 12.00 5.09 -6.83
C PHE A 12 12.79 4.13 -5.94
N ILE A 13 14.10 4.25 -6.03
CA ILE A 13 15.05 3.63 -5.12
C ILE A 13 15.70 4.82 -4.42
N PRO A 14 15.47 5.02 -3.11
CA PRO A 14 16.14 6.06 -2.35
C PRO A 14 17.65 5.98 -2.54
N THR A 15 18.35 7.12 -2.55
CA THR A 15 19.81 7.11 -2.57
C THR A 15 20.37 6.97 -1.14
N ILE A 16 21.69 6.79 -1.02
CA ILE A 16 22.35 6.78 0.30
C ILE A 16 22.22 8.15 0.97
N GLU A 17 22.25 9.23 0.19
CA GLU A 17 22.03 10.58 0.69
C GLU A 17 20.61 10.76 1.25
N ASP A 18 19.59 10.19 0.58
CA ASP A 18 18.22 10.18 1.11
C ASP A 18 18.14 9.47 2.46
N VAL A 19 18.82 8.32 2.59
CA VAL A 19 18.88 7.53 3.84
C VAL A 19 19.50 8.36 4.97
N ASN A 20 20.63 9.03 4.72
CA ASN A 20 21.30 9.87 5.70
C ASN A 20 20.41 11.06 6.11
N TYR A 21 19.79 11.73 5.14
CA TYR A 21 18.89 12.85 5.40
C TYR A 21 17.71 12.46 6.30
N VAL A 22 17.06 11.33 6.05
CA VAL A 22 15.92 10.90 6.87
C VAL A 22 16.33 10.37 8.24
N ALA A 23 17.57 9.88 8.41
CA ALA A 23 18.09 9.43 9.69
C ALA A 23 18.07 10.56 10.74
N ASP A 24 18.49 11.76 10.33
CA ASP A 24 18.57 12.94 11.20
C ASP A 24 17.19 13.47 11.63
N LEU A 25 16.15 13.20 10.84
CA LEU A 25 14.78 13.62 11.13
C LEU A 25 14.09 12.76 12.22
N GLY A 26 14.66 11.59 12.53
CA GLY A 26 14.19 10.72 13.60
C GLY A 26 12.73 10.26 13.45
N PHE A 27 12.23 10.15 12.23
CA PHE A 27 10.81 9.83 11.97
C PHE A 27 10.38 8.49 12.57
N ASN A 28 11.26 7.49 12.56
CA ASN A 28 11.04 6.17 13.14
C ASN A 28 10.83 6.14 14.66
N LYS A 29 11.21 7.20 15.37
CA LYS A 29 10.95 7.36 16.81
C LYS A 29 9.59 8.01 17.07
N LYS A 30 8.96 8.62 16.05
CA LYS A 30 7.68 9.32 16.18
C LYS A 30 6.51 8.35 16.17
N THR A 31 5.49 8.66 16.95
CA THR A 31 4.17 8.04 16.80
C THR A 31 3.56 8.40 15.45
N SER A 32 2.55 7.64 15.00
CA SER A 32 1.88 7.89 13.72
C SER A 32 1.26 9.30 13.65
N SER A 33 0.74 9.81 14.77
CA SER A 33 0.15 11.16 14.86
C SER A 33 1.21 12.27 14.75
N GLU A 34 2.36 12.10 15.38
CA GLU A 34 3.48 13.05 15.27
C GLU A 34 4.07 13.03 13.85
N TRP A 35 4.25 11.83 13.31
CA TRP A 35 4.80 11.62 11.98
C TRP A 35 3.98 12.34 10.91
N VAL A 36 2.66 12.15 10.88
CA VAL A 36 1.79 12.77 9.88
C VAL A 36 1.76 14.31 9.97
N LYS A 37 2.00 14.88 11.16
CA LYS A 37 2.15 16.33 11.34
C LYS A 37 3.51 16.84 10.88
N SER A 38 4.55 16.02 10.99
CA SER A 38 5.93 16.41 10.68
C SER A 38 6.34 16.19 9.22
N VAL A 39 5.67 15.29 8.50
CA VAL A 39 5.99 15.02 7.09
C VAL A 39 5.42 16.11 6.19
N ASN A 40 6.30 16.75 5.41
CA ASN A 40 5.90 17.65 4.35
C ASN A 40 5.29 16.83 3.18
N PRO A 41 3.99 17.01 2.85
CA PRO A 41 3.38 16.27 1.76
C PRO A 41 3.91 16.68 0.38
N ASN A 42 4.69 17.76 0.25
CA ASN A 42 5.35 18.08 -1.01
C ASN A 42 6.58 17.21 -1.22
N TYR A 43 7.36 16.93 -0.17
CA TYR A 43 8.51 16.00 -0.21
C TYR A 43 8.11 14.62 -0.75
N LEU A 44 6.96 14.10 -0.32
CA LEU A 44 6.40 12.84 -0.83
C LEU A 44 6.14 12.82 -2.35
N TYR A 45 6.08 13.99 -3.00
CA TYR A 45 5.75 14.18 -4.41
C TYR A 45 6.84 14.92 -5.20
N GLU A 46 7.98 15.29 -4.58
CA GLU A 46 9.03 16.12 -5.20
C GLU A 46 9.64 15.47 -6.45
N ILE A 47 9.63 14.14 -6.53
CA ILE A 47 10.13 13.36 -7.68
C ILE A 47 9.19 13.45 -8.89
N ILE A 48 7.98 13.98 -8.70
CA ILE A 48 6.99 14.14 -9.77
C ILE A 48 7.07 15.57 -10.27
N ASN A 49 7.44 15.74 -11.55
CA ASN A 49 7.61 17.04 -12.18
C ASN A 49 6.38 17.95 -11.92
N PRO A 50 6.54 19.11 -11.27
CA PRO A 50 5.42 19.97 -10.86
C PRO A 50 4.65 20.58 -12.04
N LYS A 51 5.20 20.54 -13.26
CA LYS A 51 4.50 20.95 -14.49
C LYS A 51 3.46 19.94 -14.97
N ASP A 52 3.43 18.72 -14.43
CA ASP A 52 2.37 17.78 -14.72
C ASP A 52 1.13 18.11 -13.89
N GLU A 53 0.02 18.47 -14.57
CA GLU A 53 -1.34 18.44 -14.00
C GLU A 53 -1.62 17.14 -13.21
N CYS A 54 -0.87 16.06 -13.47
CA CYS A 54 -0.90 14.80 -12.76
C CYS A 54 -0.74 14.90 -11.24
N VAL A 55 -0.01 15.87 -10.65
CA VAL A 55 0.24 15.85 -9.19
C VAL A 55 -1.05 16.09 -8.40
N TYR A 56 -1.87 17.06 -8.81
CA TYR A 56 -3.16 17.33 -8.18
C TYR A 56 -4.10 16.11 -8.27
N TYR A 57 -4.21 15.53 -9.48
CA TYR A 57 -5.02 14.33 -9.69
C TYR A 57 -4.50 13.13 -8.88
N LEU A 58 -3.18 12.99 -8.74
CA LEU A 58 -2.56 11.93 -7.97
C LEU A 58 -2.83 12.09 -6.47
N LYS A 59 -2.71 13.30 -5.92
CA LYS A 59 -3.08 13.61 -4.53
C LYS A 59 -4.56 13.28 -4.27
N ARG A 60 -5.48 13.72 -5.15
CA ARG A 60 -6.91 13.40 -5.04
C ARG A 60 -7.18 11.90 -5.12
N ASN A 61 -6.46 11.18 -5.98
CA ASN A 61 -6.56 9.74 -6.09
C ASN A 61 -6.06 9.02 -4.83
N HIS A 62 -4.89 9.39 -4.31
CA HIS A 62 -4.37 8.84 -3.05
C HIS A 62 -5.31 9.09 -1.88
N LEU A 63 -5.88 10.29 -1.78
CA LEU A 63 -6.86 10.61 -0.75
C LEU A 63 -8.07 9.69 -0.81
N LYS A 64 -8.69 9.49 -1.98
CA LYS A 64 -9.86 8.60 -2.10
C LYS A 64 -9.54 7.15 -1.76
N ARG A 65 -8.37 6.65 -2.17
CA ARG A 65 -7.90 5.30 -1.82
C ARG A 65 -7.66 5.16 -0.32
N ALA A 66 -7.00 6.15 0.27
CA ALA A 66 -6.75 6.22 1.69
C ALA A 66 -8.03 6.30 2.52
N GLN A 67 -9.08 6.99 2.04
CA GLN A 67 -10.39 7.02 2.72
C GLN A 67 -11.01 5.64 2.81
N ILE A 68 -10.94 4.83 1.74
CA ILE A 68 -11.48 3.46 1.73
C ILE A 68 -10.75 2.59 2.75
N ILE A 69 -9.42 2.59 2.70
CA ILE A 69 -8.57 1.79 3.60
C ILE A 69 -8.73 2.30 5.05
N GLY A 70 -8.72 3.61 5.22
CA GLY A 70 -8.89 4.27 6.51
C GLY A 70 -10.22 3.93 7.16
N ARG A 71 -11.32 3.83 6.41
CA ARG A 71 -12.61 3.33 6.93
C ARG A 71 -12.52 1.87 7.38
N ALA A 72 -11.91 1.00 6.57
CA ALA A 72 -11.72 -0.41 6.93
C ALA A 72 -10.91 -0.56 8.23
N ILE A 73 -9.83 0.22 8.38
CA ILE A 73 -9.02 0.31 9.60
C ILE A 73 -9.84 0.86 10.76
N CYS A 74 -10.59 1.94 10.55
CA CYS A 74 -11.43 2.53 11.60
C CYS A 74 -12.46 1.54 12.13
N ASN A 75 -12.98 0.64 11.29
CA ASN A 75 -13.92 -0.39 11.70
C ASN A 75 -13.24 -1.56 12.42
N ASN A 76 -11.94 -1.80 12.19
CA ASN A 76 -11.18 -2.91 12.76
C ASN A 76 -9.75 -2.48 13.13
N PRO A 77 -9.56 -1.61 14.14
CA PRO A 77 -8.28 -0.94 14.39
C PRO A 77 -7.13 -1.87 14.81
N TYR A 78 -7.45 -3.10 15.22
CA TYR A 78 -6.46 -4.10 15.66
C TYR A 78 -6.03 -5.06 14.56
N LYS A 79 -6.64 -5.01 13.37
CA LYS A 79 -6.18 -5.83 12.25
C LYS A 79 -4.86 -5.29 11.72
N PRO A 80 -3.86 -6.14 11.48
CA PRO A 80 -2.63 -5.72 10.84
C PRO A 80 -2.93 -5.19 9.44
N VAL A 81 -2.21 -4.16 9.03
CA VAL A 81 -2.32 -3.57 7.68
C VAL A 81 -1.05 -3.85 6.90
N ILE A 82 -1.14 -4.63 5.83
CA ILE A 82 -0.01 -4.83 4.91
C ILE A 82 -0.09 -3.75 3.83
N LEU A 83 0.95 -2.91 3.71
CA LEU A 83 1.03 -1.88 2.68
C LEU A 83 2.11 -2.23 1.67
N LEU A 84 1.71 -2.43 0.42
CA LEU A 84 2.62 -2.60 -0.71
C LEU A 84 2.67 -1.27 -1.50
N ASP A 85 3.32 -0.26 -0.91
CA ASP A 85 3.48 1.09 -1.48
C ASP A 85 4.83 1.70 -1.08
N GLY A 86 5.80 1.71 -2.00
CA GLY A 86 7.20 2.04 -1.68
C GLY A 86 7.54 3.52 -1.45
N HIS A 87 6.59 4.46 -1.56
CA HIS A 87 6.89 5.90 -1.43
C HIS A 87 6.28 6.57 -0.19
N GLY A 88 5.56 5.82 0.65
CA GLY A 88 4.89 6.39 1.83
C GLY A 88 3.71 7.32 1.55
N ARG A 89 3.40 7.60 0.28
CA ARG A 89 2.31 8.50 -0.12
C ARG A 89 0.97 7.99 0.40
N ILE A 90 0.68 6.71 0.19
CA ILE A 90 -0.59 6.14 0.66
C ILE A 90 -0.61 6.04 2.18
N LEU A 91 0.49 5.62 2.81
CA LEU A 91 0.60 5.58 4.28
C LEU A 91 0.26 6.95 4.88
N TYR A 92 0.84 8.02 4.35
CA TYR A 92 0.56 9.40 4.78
C TYR A 92 -0.92 9.75 4.70
N TRP A 93 -1.56 9.48 3.56
CA TRP A 93 -2.97 9.80 3.39
C TRP A 93 -3.89 8.94 4.27
N ILE A 94 -3.54 7.67 4.51
CA ILE A 94 -4.29 6.79 5.43
C ILE A 94 -4.21 7.35 6.85
N LEU A 95 -2.99 7.60 7.34
CA LEU A 95 -2.77 8.13 8.68
C LEU A 95 -3.45 9.49 8.85
N ARG A 96 -3.38 10.37 7.84
CA ARG A 96 -4.05 11.67 7.87
C ARG A 96 -5.58 11.53 7.97
N TYR A 97 -6.17 10.62 7.19
CA TYR A 97 -7.60 10.33 7.26
C TYR A 97 -8.00 9.79 8.64
N VAL A 98 -7.26 8.81 9.17
CA VAL A 98 -7.55 8.25 10.50
C VAL A 98 -7.37 9.31 11.59
N ASN A 99 -6.33 10.15 11.52
CA ASN A 99 -6.10 11.22 12.48
C ASN A 99 -7.31 12.19 12.55
N GLN A 100 -7.91 12.46 11.40
CA GLN A 100 -9.07 13.35 11.30
C GLN A 100 -10.37 12.66 11.77
N TYR A 101 -10.56 11.38 11.44
CA TYR A 101 -11.84 10.71 11.66
C TYR A 101 -11.92 9.94 13.00
N ARG A 102 -10.83 9.30 13.42
CA ARG A 102 -10.71 8.59 14.70
C ARG A 102 -9.31 8.80 15.32
N PRO A 103 -8.96 10.00 15.79
CA PRO A 103 -7.61 10.31 16.29
C PRO A 103 -7.14 9.37 17.40
N ARG A 104 -8.04 8.88 18.26
CA ARG A 104 -7.70 8.00 19.41
C ARG A 104 -7.12 6.63 19.02
N ILE A 105 -7.33 6.17 17.78
CA ILE A 105 -6.83 4.86 17.33
C ILE A 105 -5.56 4.95 16.50
N ILE A 106 -5.15 6.15 16.05
CA ILE A 106 -4.10 6.28 15.03
C ILE A 106 -2.80 5.60 15.44
N ASN A 107 -2.36 5.78 16.69
CA ASN A 107 -1.13 5.22 17.23
C ASN A 107 -1.25 3.72 17.58
N LYS A 108 -2.44 3.13 17.47
CA LYS A 108 -2.69 1.70 17.74
C LYS A 108 -2.62 0.84 16.49
N ILE A 109 -2.65 1.45 15.31
CA ILE A 109 -2.62 0.74 14.03
C ILE A 109 -1.21 0.23 13.79
N ARG A 110 -1.07 -1.03 13.36
CA ARG A 110 0.22 -1.59 12.96
C ARG A 110 0.26 -1.80 11.45
N PHE A 111 1.26 -1.20 10.82
CA PHE A 111 1.52 -1.35 9.39
C PHE A 111 2.69 -2.30 9.18
N PHE A 112 2.59 -3.17 8.18
CA PHE A 112 3.62 -4.12 7.79
C PHE A 112 4.00 -3.86 6.35
N ILE A 113 5.30 -3.72 6.10
CA ILE A 113 5.85 -3.23 4.83
C ILE A 113 6.93 -4.23 4.41
N PRO A 114 6.59 -5.21 3.56
CA PRO A 114 7.56 -6.14 3.00
C PRO A 114 8.37 -5.44 1.90
N GLU A 115 9.69 -5.57 1.97
CA GLU A 115 10.65 -5.01 1.02
C GLU A 115 11.64 -6.07 0.58
N ILE A 116 11.95 -6.11 -0.72
CA ILE A 116 12.97 -6.99 -1.30
C ILE A 116 14.24 -6.24 -1.73
N ASP A 117 14.17 -4.90 -1.73
CA ASP A 117 15.31 -4.03 -2.01
C ASP A 117 15.88 -3.49 -0.69
N ILE A 118 17.18 -3.69 -0.47
CA ILE A 118 17.81 -3.37 0.80
C ILE A 118 17.88 -1.86 1.06
N VAL A 119 18.02 -1.05 0.00
CA VAL A 119 18.12 0.40 0.13
C VAL A 119 16.75 0.98 0.47
N ALA A 120 15.70 0.52 -0.22
CA ALA A 120 14.32 0.85 0.15
C ALA A 120 14.00 0.43 1.59
N HIS A 121 14.42 -0.77 1.99
CA HIS A 121 14.23 -1.28 3.35
C HIS A 121 14.86 -0.38 4.42
N GLU A 122 16.13 0.01 4.25
CA GLU A 122 16.81 0.87 5.22
C GLU A 122 16.22 2.28 5.23
N TYR A 123 15.89 2.84 4.08
CA TYR A 123 15.18 4.13 4.00
C TYR A 123 13.84 4.08 4.76
N HIS A 124 13.00 3.07 4.52
CA HIS A 124 11.69 2.96 5.17
C HIS A 124 11.79 2.73 6.68
N LYS A 125 12.80 2.00 7.16
CA LYS A 125 13.07 1.83 8.61
C LYS A 125 13.35 3.14 9.33
N LEU A 126 13.91 4.12 8.62
CA LEU A 126 14.22 5.44 9.18
C LEU A 126 13.09 6.42 8.93
N PHE A 127 12.47 6.36 7.75
CA PHE A 127 11.46 7.30 7.30
C PHE A 127 10.08 7.05 7.90
N PHE A 128 9.63 5.82 8.09
CA PHE A 128 8.27 5.53 8.56
C PHE A 128 8.12 5.60 10.08
N PRO A 129 6.92 5.92 10.62
CA PRO A 129 6.70 6.01 12.06
C PRO A 129 6.89 4.67 12.76
N SER A 130 7.05 4.70 14.09
CA SER A 130 7.24 3.52 14.94
C SER A 130 6.13 2.47 14.86
N SER A 131 4.94 2.86 14.36
CA SER A 131 3.83 1.95 14.07
C SER A 131 4.06 1.06 12.85
N CYS A 132 5.08 1.33 12.04
CA CYS A 132 5.42 0.58 10.84
C CYS A 132 6.51 -0.45 11.13
N VAL A 133 6.27 -1.68 10.68
CA VAL A 133 7.20 -2.80 10.76
C VAL A 133 7.67 -3.11 9.35
N CYS A 134 8.82 -2.56 8.99
CA CYS A 134 9.49 -2.85 7.73
C CYS A 134 10.23 -4.19 7.85
N ARG A 135 10.05 -5.09 6.88
CA ARG A 135 10.71 -6.41 6.85
C ARG A 135 11.36 -6.64 5.51
N PHE A 136 12.63 -7.05 5.54
CA PHE A 136 13.35 -7.48 4.34
C PHE A 136 12.93 -8.91 3.99
N MET A 137 11.84 -9.06 3.23
CA MET A 137 11.24 -10.35 2.87
C MET A 137 10.28 -10.22 1.67
N ASP A 138 9.97 -11.35 1.04
CA ASP A 138 8.99 -11.41 -0.05
C ASP A 138 7.57 -11.08 0.46
N ILE A 139 6.76 -10.50 -0.43
CA ILE A 139 5.36 -10.16 -0.17
C ILE A 139 4.55 -11.41 0.22
N LYS A 140 4.79 -12.55 -0.45
CA LYS A 140 4.12 -13.81 -0.15
C LYS A 140 4.39 -14.25 1.29
N ASP A 141 5.66 -14.26 1.68
CA ASP A 141 6.07 -14.69 3.03
C ASP A 141 5.42 -13.82 4.11
N MET A 142 5.32 -12.50 3.89
CA MET A 142 4.64 -11.58 4.80
C MET A 142 3.13 -11.87 4.90
N ILE A 143 2.48 -12.12 3.76
CA ILE A 143 1.04 -12.44 3.72
C ILE A 143 0.77 -13.76 4.44
N GLU A 144 1.58 -14.79 4.21
CA GLU A 144 1.48 -16.09 4.89
C GLU A 144 1.65 -15.94 6.40
N MET A 145 2.68 -15.22 6.86
CA MET A 145 2.94 -14.96 8.28
C MET A 145 1.77 -14.31 8.99
N LEU A 146 1.04 -13.42 8.32
CA LEU A 146 -0.07 -12.66 8.90
C LEU A 146 -1.45 -13.22 8.58
N ALA A 147 -1.57 -14.26 7.75
CA ALA A 147 -2.84 -14.74 7.20
C ALA A 147 -3.89 -15.06 8.29
N SER A 148 -3.47 -15.68 9.39
CA SER A 148 -4.35 -16.03 10.53
C SER A 148 -4.98 -14.81 11.21
N GLN A 149 -4.31 -13.65 11.15
CA GLN A 149 -4.78 -12.38 11.72
C GLN A 149 -5.74 -11.64 10.78
N LYS A 150 -6.03 -12.20 9.60
CA LYS A 150 -6.96 -11.64 8.59
C LYS A 150 -6.60 -10.17 8.26
N PRO A 151 -5.38 -9.91 7.76
CA PRO A 151 -4.87 -8.57 7.57
C PRO A 151 -5.72 -7.78 6.58
N ILE A 152 -5.71 -6.45 6.72
CA ILE A 152 -6.12 -5.55 5.65
C ILE A 152 -4.91 -5.40 4.73
N ILE A 153 -5.01 -5.86 3.49
CA ILE A 153 -3.91 -5.75 2.53
C ILE A 153 -4.26 -4.65 1.54
N TYR A 154 -3.36 -3.68 1.39
CA TYR A 154 -3.39 -2.70 0.32
C TYR A 154 -2.23 -2.92 -0.65
N ALA A 155 -2.56 -3.19 -1.91
CA ALA A 155 -1.57 -3.34 -2.96
C ALA A 155 -1.74 -2.26 -4.03
N ASN A 156 -0.66 -1.53 -4.31
CA ASN A 156 -0.63 -0.50 -5.36
C ASN A 156 0.13 -1.02 -6.61
N PHE A 157 -0.58 -1.56 -7.60
CA PHE A 157 0.02 -2.16 -8.79
C PHE A 157 0.53 -1.18 -9.86
N CYS A 158 0.55 0.11 -9.56
CA CYS A 158 1.24 1.10 -10.42
C CYS A 158 2.75 0.85 -10.48
N SER A 159 3.28 0.10 -9.50
CA SER A 159 4.71 -0.16 -9.26
C SER A 159 5.04 -1.65 -9.22
N ILE A 160 4.04 -2.54 -9.27
CA ILE A 160 4.17 -3.97 -8.98
C ILE A 160 3.76 -4.76 -10.23
N GLY A 161 4.69 -4.98 -11.17
CA GLY A 161 4.57 -5.93 -12.28
C GLY A 161 3.35 -5.84 -13.22
N GLY A 162 2.57 -4.75 -13.17
CA GLY A 162 1.38 -4.55 -14.01
C GLY A 162 0.43 -5.75 -14.01
N LYS A 163 0.24 -6.39 -15.17
CA LYS A 163 -0.63 -7.57 -15.36
C LYS A 163 -0.16 -8.81 -14.62
N GLU A 164 1.15 -9.01 -14.51
CA GLU A 164 1.75 -10.17 -13.84
C GLU A 164 1.56 -10.08 -12.33
N GLY A 165 1.70 -8.87 -11.77
CA GLY A 165 1.40 -8.60 -10.36
C GLY A 165 -0.03 -9.00 -9.97
N ILE A 166 -1.02 -8.75 -10.86
CA ILE A 166 -2.42 -9.15 -10.61
C ILE A 166 -2.54 -10.68 -10.50
N ARG A 167 -1.90 -11.42 -11.42
CA ARG A 167 -1.95 -12.89 -11.46
C ARG A 167 -1.28 -13.50 -10.24
N GLU A 168 -0.08 -13.04 -9.91
CA GLU A 168 0.68 -13.56 -8.77
C GLU A 168 -0.02 -13.24 -7.45
N MET A 169 -0.55 -12.03 -7.29
CA MET A 169 -1.35 -11.69 -6.11
C MET A 169 -2.58 -12.60 -6.02
N GLY A 170 -3.27 -12.85 -7.14
CA GLY A 170 -4.38 -13.81 -7.22
C GLY A 170 -4.02 -15.21 -6.72
N LYS A 171 -2.83 -15.73 -7.07
CA LYS A 171 -2.32 -17.01 -6.57
C LYS A 171 -2.08 -16.95 -5.06
N VAL A 172 -1.35 -15.95 -4.58
CA VAL A 172 -1.03 -15.79 -3.15
C VAL A 172 -2.29 -15.73 -2.30
N ILE A 173 -3.29 -14.95 -2.70
CA ILE A 173 -4.56 -14.82 -1.97
C ILE A 173 -5.33 -16.13 -1.94
N LYS A 174 -5.33 -16.89 -3.04
CA LYS A 174 -5.97 -18.20 -3.11
C LYS A 174 -5.27 -19.21 -2.20
N GLU A 175 -3.94 -19.24 -2.23
CA GLU A 175 -3.11 -20.14 -1.41
C GLU A 175 -3.23 -19.80 0.08
N CYS A 176 -3.22 -18.52 0.43
CA CYS A 176 -3.30 -18.04 1.82
C CYS A 176 -4.74 -17.91 2.36
N ASN A 177 -5.76 -18.21 1.54
CA ASN A 177 -7.18 -18.10 1.87
C ASN A 177 -7.57 -16.72 2.49
N ILE A 178 -7.05 -15.63 1.90
CA ILE A 178 -7.28 -14.28 2.41
C ILE A 178 -8.73 -13.85 2.16
N LYS A 179 -9.43 -13.43 3.23
CA LYS A 179 -10.86 -13.10 3.16
C LYS A 179 -11.17 -11.63 2.86
N ASN A 180 -10.27 -10.70 3.20
CA ASN A 180 -10.49 -9.27 3.02
C ASN A 180 -9.25 -8.63 2.40
N LEU A 181 -9.44 -7.94 1.28
CA LEU A 181 -8.33 -7.39 0.50
C LEU A 181 -8.79 -6.16 -0.26
N LEU A 182 -7.97 -5.11 -0.24
CA LEU A 182 -8.18 -3.91 -1.03
C LEU A 182 -7.08 -3.83 -2.10
N LEU A 183 -7.45 -4.06 -3.36
CA LEU A 183 -6.53 -3.98 -4.48
C LEU A 183 -6.71 -2.68 -5.23
N SER A 184 -5.61 -1.96 -5.43
CA SER A 184 -5.61 -0.73 -6.22
C SER A 184 -4.66 -0.82 -7.39
N PHE A 185 -5.17 -0.52 -8.58
CA PHE A 185 -4.44 -0.65 -9.83
C PHE A 185 -4.42 0.69 -10.57
N SER A 186 -3.29 1.01 -11.21
CA SER A 186 -3.35 1.91 -12.37
C SER A 186 -3.97 1.16 -13.54
N THR A 187 -4.89 1.81 -14.24
CA THR A 187 -5.48 1.28 -15.47
C THR A 187 -4.85 1.88 -16.72
N ARG A 188 -3.84 2.77 -16.57
CA ARG A 188 -3.24 3.55 -17.67
C ARG A 188 -2.77 2.69 -18.87
N ASN A 189 -2.44 1.41 -18.66
CA ASN A 189 -2.00 0.47 -19.70
C ASN A 189 -2.71 -0.91 -19.66
N ILE A 190 -3.83 -1.03 -18.94
CA ILE A 190 -4.53 -2.32 -18.80
C ILE A 190 -5.93 -2.21 -19.41
N LYS A 191 -6.03 -2.58 -20.69
CA LYS A 191 -7.33 -2.83 -21.34
C LYS A 191 -8.04 -3.96 -20.58
N ASN A 192 -9.33 -3.79 -20.31
CA ASN A 192 -10.19 -4.78 -19.65
C ASN A 192 -9.76 -5.20 -18.23
N ILE A 193 -9.26 -4.25 -17.40
CA ILE A 193 -8.92 -4.51 -15.99
C ILE A 193 -10.03 -5.26 -15.22
N GLY A 194 -11.30 -4.95 -15.51
CA GLY A 194 -12.45 -5.62 -14.89
C GLY A 194 -12.48 -7.12 -15.20
N GLN A 195 -12.27 -7.50 -16.46
CA GLN A 195 -12.20 -8.92 -16.84
C GLN A 195 -11.02 -9.62 -16.17
N MET A 196 -9.85 -8.97 -16.12
CA MET A 196 -8.67 -9.54 -15.46
C MET A 196 -8.91 -9.78 -13.97
N VAL A 197 -9.50 -8.81 -13.26
CA VAL A 197 -9.86 -8.96 -11.85
C VAL A 197 -10.87 -10.09 -11.71
N SER A 198 -11.95 -10.09 -12.49
CA SER A 198 -12.96 -11.14 -12.42
C SER A 198 -12.39 -12.54 -12.72
N GLN A 199 -11.42 -12.68 -13.62
CA GLN A 199 -10.80 -13.98 -13.92
C GLN A 199 -9.91 -14.49 -12.78
N ASN A 200 -9.03 -13.63 -12.25
CA ASN A 200 -8.06 -14.03 -11.22
C ASN A 200 -8.71 -14.16 -9.83
N PHE A 201 -9.84 -13.48 -9.61
CA PHE A 201 -10.57 -13.46 -8.36
C PHE A 201 -12.01 -13.99 -8.52
N ARG A 202 -12.25 -14.91 -9.48
CA ARG A 202 -13.60 -15.43 -9.82
C ARG A 202 -14.35 -16.06 -8.65
N ASN A 203 -13.60 -16.60 -7.69
CA ASN A 203 -14.16 -17.21 -6.49
C ASN A 203 -14.36 -16.18 -5.38
N TYR A 204 -14.19 -14.88 -5.64
CA TYR A 204 -14.32 -13.83 -4.66
C TYR A 204 -15.35 -12.79 -5.11
N ARG A 205 -16.01 -12.14 -4.15
CA ARG A 205 -16.80 -10.95 -4.46
C ARG A 205 -15.87 -9.79 -4.73
N CYS A 206 -15.91 -9.28 -5.96
CA CYS A 206 -15.09 -8.16 -6.40
C CYS A 206 -15.95 -6.91 -6.57
N ASN A 207 -15.91 -5.98 -5.61
CA ASN A 207 -16.63 -4.72 -5.68
C ASN A 207 -15.71 -3.63 -6.25
N LYS A 208 -16.10 -3.02 -7.37
CA LYS A 208 -15.40 -1.84 -7.89
C LYS A 208 -15.77 -0.63 -7.01
N VAL A 209 -14.85 -0.21 -6.15
CA VAL A 209 -15.11 0.85 -5.15
C VAL A 209 -14.68 2.24 -5.63
N LEU A 210 -13.86 2.33 -6.68
CA LEU A 210 -13.41 3.60 -7.22
C LEU A 210 -13.03 3.50 -8.71
N ASN A 211 -13.53 4.43 -9.53
CA ASN A 211 -13.08 4.70 -10.89
C ASN A 211 -12.68 6.18 -11.01
N ILE A 212 -11.41 6.50 -11.25
CA ILE A 212 -11.00 7.90 -11.47
C ILE A 212 -10.48 8.04 -12.90
N ASN A 213 -11.21 8.80 -13.71
CA ASN A 213 -10.85 9.25 -15.04
C ASN A 213 -10.29 8.12 -15.94
N GLU A 214 -10.81 6.90 -15.79
CA GLU A 214 -10.37 5.69 -16.51
C GLU A 214 -8.87 5.32 -16.35
N LYS A 215 -8.13 6.03 -15.50
CA LYS A 215 -6.68 5.89 -15.28
C LYS A 215 -6.32 5.13 -14.00
N PHE A 216 -7.26 5.01 -13.07
CA PHE A 216 -7.11 4.20 -11.86
C PHE A 216 -8.41 3.52 -11.47
N CYS A 217 -8.29 2.27 -11.04
CA CYS A 217 -9.39 1.49 -10.52
C CYS A 217 -8.99 0.85 -9.18
N THR A 218 -9.87 0.92 -8.18
CA THR A 218 -9.69 0.21 -6.92
C THR A 218 -10.84 -0.77 -6.74
N TYR A 219 -10.48 -2.01 -6.43
CA TYR A 219 -11.38 -3.11 -6.16
C TYR A 219 -11.23 -3.51 -4.71
N GLU A 220 -12.37 -3.71 -4.07
CA GLU A 220 -12.45 -4.41 -2.80
C GLU A 220 -12.81 -5.86 -3.09
N ILE A 221 -11.94 -6.77 -2.67
CA ILE A 221 -12.08 -8.21 -2.87
C ILE A 221 -12.39 -8.81 -1.51
N ILE A 222 -13.60 -9.35 -1.37
CA ILE A 222 -14.16 -9.81 -0.11
C ILE A 222 -14.73 -11.21 -0.31
N ASN A 223 -14.45 -12.11 0.64
CA ASN A 223 -15.09 -13.42 0.79
C ASN A 223 -14.97 -14.37 -0.40
N LYS A 224 -14.78 -15.65 -0.12
CA LYS A 224 -14.92 -16.67 -1.16
C LYS A 224 -16.41 -16.92 -1.43
N ILE A 225 -16.87 -16.82 -2.67
CA ILE A 225 -18.20 -17.27 -3.08
C ILE A 225 -18.18 -18.79 -2.91
N SER A 226 -19.00 -19.28 -1.97
CA SER A 226 -19.19 -20.70 -1.64
C SER A 226 -19.84 -21.44 -2.81
#